data_AF-K1TG55-F1
#
_entry.id   AF-K1TG55-F1
#
_cell.length_a   1.000
_cell.length_b   1.000
_cell.length_c   1.000
_cell.angle_alpha   90.00
_cell.angle_beta   90.00
_cell.angle_gamma   90.00
#
_symmetry.space_group_name_H-M   'P 1'
#
loop_
_entity.id
_entity.type
_entity.pdbx_description
1 polymer ?
#
loop_
_entity_poly.entity_id
_entity_poly.type
_entity_poly.pdbx_seq_one_letter_code
_entity_poly.pdbx_strand_id
1 'polypeptide(L)'
;DVISGIAPAIAIEQKVNTRNPRSTVGTTTEIYDYLKLLFARIGRTYSPVSGREVCCYDVDDVAARILARDGERVVIAAPLRLAAGQGLIEKLTLLLADGLMRVHAGGRVQLIEDFIPTVGPETTADGIRVVVDRLRVAQDDDTQTRVRDSVARAFSYGDGVCTVLTDDAEEEFSSRFEADGIEFEHPTEHLFSFNNPLGACPRCEGYGKVIGIDEDLVIPDKSKTIYEDAIACWRGETMRKWKQLLVENAPKFGFPIHTPFHELTQEQKR
;
A
#
# COMPACT_ATOMS: atom_id res chain seq x y z
N ASP A 1 62.06 12.81 -11.94
CA ASP A 1 61.41 12.23 -13.12
C ASP A 1 59.98 11.83 -12.82
N VAL A 2 59.01 12.60 -13.34
CA VAL A 2 57.59 12.27 -13.33
C VAL A 2 57.21 11.89 -14.76
N ILE A 3 56.82 10.63 -14.96
CA ILE A 3 56.37 10.14 -16.26
C ILE A 3 54.90 10.53 -16.42
N SER A 4 54.58 11.30 -17.46
CA SER A 4 53.22 11.67 -17.86
C SER A 4 52.95 11.18 -19.30
N GLY A 5 51.68 10.89 -19.64
CA GLY A 5 51.27 10.44 -20.97
C GLY A 5 50.99 8.93 -21.13
N ILE A 6 50.98 8.15 -20.04
CA ILE A 6 50.51 6.76 -20.09
C ILE A 6 48.98 6.76 -19.93
N ALA A 7 48.26 6.28 -20.94
CA ALA A 7 46.83 6.06 -20.84
C ALA A 7 46.54 5.00 -19.76
N PRO A 8 45.51 5.18 -18.92
CA PRO A 8 45.16 4.18 -17.92
C PRO A 8 44.87 2.83 -18.59
N ALA A 9 45.65 1.81 -18.25
CA ALA A 9 45.42 0.45 -18.74
C ALA A 9 44.31 -0.19 -17.89
N ILE A 10 43.21 -0.57 -18.53
CA ILE A 10 42.13 -1.35 -17.91
C ILE A 10 42.31 -2.80 -18.33
N ALA A 11 42.62 -3.67 -17.37
CA ALA A 11 42.64 -5.11 -17.60
C ALA A 11 41.21 -5.66 -17.49
N ILE A 12 40.72 -6.30 -18.55
CA ILE A 12 39.43 -6.99 -18.54
C ILE A 12 39.73 -8.48 -18.37
N GLU A 13 39.67 -8.96 -17.13
CA GLU A 13 39.78 -10.39 -16.82
C GLU A 13 38.39 -11.02 -16.74
N GLN A 14 38.22 -12.19 -17.36
CA GLN A 14 37.00 -12.98 -17.21
C GLN A 14 37.01 -13.69 -15.85
N LYS A 15 36.74 -12.93 -14.79
CA LYS A 15 36.62 -13.49 -13.44
C LYS A 15 35.28 -14.23 -13.34
N VAL A 16 35.34 -15.51 -12.98
CA VAL A 16 34.13 -16.30 -12.71
C VAL A 16 33.47 -15.71 -11.46
N ASN A 17 32.38 -14.97 -11.64
CA ASN A 17 31.66 -14.37 -10.52
C ASN A 17 31.15 -15.45 -9.56
N THR A 18 31.43 -15.29 -8.27
CA THR A 18 30.81 -16.07 -7.21
C THR A 18 29.31 -15.85 -7.25
N ARG A 19 28.51 -16.94 -7.22
CA ARG A 19 27.05 -16.88 -7.22
C ARG A 19 26.57 -16.25 -5.91
N ASN A 20 26.35 -14.94 -5.91
CA ASN A 20 25.51 -14.29 -4.91
C ASN A 20 24.04 -14.40 -5.39
N PRO A 21 23.16 -15.09 -4.65
CA PRO A 21 21.76 -15.27 -5.06
C PRO A 21 20.97 -13.96 -5.16
N ARG A 22 21.47 -12.85 -4.60
CA ARG A 22 20.88 -11.52 -4.69
C ARG A 22 21.52 -10.64 -5.77
N SER A 23 22.57 -11.10 -6.44
CA SER A 23 23.13 -10.36 -7.57
C SER A 23 22.43 -10.76 -8.86
N THR A 24 21.95 -9.77 -9.59
CA THR A 24 21.30 -9.93 -10.89
C THR A 24 22.11 -9.21 -11.97
N VAL A 25 21.74 -9.42 -13.23
CA VAL A 25 22.30 -8.63 -14.34
C VAL A 25 22.05 -7.14 -14.10
N GLY A 26 20.86 -6.78 -13.62
CA GLY A 26 20.48 -5.39 -13.36
C GLY A 26 21.31 -4.73 -12.26
N THR A 27 21.68 -5.46 -11.20
CA THR A 27 22.57 -4.91 -10.16
C THR A 27 24.03 -4.86 -10.62
N THR A 28 24.48 -5.84 -11.40
CA THR A 28 25.87 -5.88 -11.90
C THR A 28 26.15 -4.79 -12.94
N THR A 29 25.13 -4.41 -13.71
CA THR A 29 25.20 -3.38 -14.75
C THR A 29 24.74 -2.01 -14.25
N GLU A 30 24.36 -1.89 -12.97
CA GLU A 30 23.77 -0.68 -12.36
C GLU A 30 22.46 -0.20 -13.00
N ILE A 31 21.94 -0.87 -14.04
CA ILE A 31 20.66 -0.56 -14.67
C ILE A 31 19.53 -0.56 -13.63
N TYR A 32 19.58 -1.48 -12.67
CA TYR A 32 18.58 -1.55 -11.61
C TYR A 32 18.62 -0.32 -10.68
N ASP A 33 19.78 0.30 -10.50
CA ASP A 33 19.90 1.52 -9.70
C ASP A 33 19.21 2.70 -10.38
N TYR A 34 19.37 2.84 -11.69
CA TYR A 34 18.61 3.82 -12.47
C TYR A 34 17.10 3.54 -12.48
N LEU A 35 16.68 2.27 -12.51
CA LEU A 35 15.26 1.93 -12.38
C LEU A 35 14.70 2.32 -11.02
N LYS A 36 15.41 2.05 -9.92
CA LYS A 36 14.97 2.49 -8.59
C LYS A 36 14.80 4.01 -8.54
N LEU A 37 15.74 4.77 -9.09
CA LEU A 37 15.66 6.22 -9.15
C LEU A 37 14.47 6.69 -10.01
N LEU A 38 14.25 6.07 -11.17
CA LEU A 38 13.13 6.38 -12.05
C LEU A 38 11.79 6.22 -11.32
N PHE A 39 11.57 5.06 -10.69
CA PHE A 39 10.33 4.78 -9.96
C PHE A 39 10.19 5.61 -8.67
N ALA A 40 11.29 5.94 -7.99
CA ALA A 40 11.25 6.83 -6.83
C ALA A 40 10.92 8.29 -7.20
N ARG A 41 11.30 8.75 -8.39
CA ARG A 41 11.13 10.17 -8.78
C ARG A 41 9.85 10.44 -9.55
N ILE A 42 9.49 9.57 -10.48
CA ILE A 42 8.34 9.79 -11.38
C ILE A 42 7.41 8.58 -11.46
N GLY A 43 7.58 7.61 -10.56
CA GLY A 43 6.65 6.50 -10.42
C GLY A 43 5.32 6.99 -9.88
N ARG A 44 4.23 6.44 -10.42
CA ARG A 44 2.87 6.66 -9.94
C ARG A 44 2.45 5.47 -9.10
N THR A 45 2.01 5.71 -7.88
CA THR A 45 1.52 4.67 -6.98
C THR A 45 0.05 4.42 -7.28
N TYR A 46 -0.34 3.15 -7.36
CA TYR A 46 -1.72 2.74 -7.58
C TYR A 46 -2.19 1.88 -6.41
N SER A 47 -3.42 2.11 -5.97
CA SER A 47 -4.02 1.27 -4.94
C SER A 47 -4.23 -0.16 -5.47
N PRO A 48 -3.83 -1.20 -4.73
CA PRO A 48 -4.09 -2.59 -5.10
C PRO A 48 -5.58 -2.96 -4.94
N VAL A 49 -6.40 -2.14 -4.26
CA VAL A 49 -7.82 -2.40 -4.03
C VAL A 49 -8.66 -1.88 -5.20
N SER A 50 -8.48 -0.60 -5.57
CA SER A 50 -9.30 0.05 -6.60
C SER A 50 -8.59 0.26 -7.94
N GLY A 51 -7.26 0.16 -7.99
CA GLY A 51 -6.45 0.52 -9.16
C GLY A 51 -6.37 2.02 -9.45
N ARG A 52 -6.88 2.87 -8.55
CA ARG A 52 -6.78 4.34 -8.69
C ARG A 52 -5.39 4.84 -8.29
N GLU A 53 -4.97 5.93 -8.92
CA GLU A 53 -3.73 6.61 -8.56
C GLU A 53 -3.84 7.17 -7.14
N VAL A 54 -2.84 6.88 -6.31
CA VAL A 54 -2.71 7.42 -4.95
C VAL A 54 -2.13 8.81 -5.08
N CYS A 55 -2.88 9.80 -4.61
CA CYS A 55 -2.48 11.20 -4.67
C CYS A 55 -2.48 11.79 -3.26
N CYS A 56 -1.54 12.67 -3.00
CA CYS A 56 -1.59 13.61 -1.89
C CYS A 56 -1.52 15.02 -2.47
N TYR A 57 -2.15 15.98 -1.80
CA TYR A 57 -2.21 17.36 -2.24
C TYR A 57 -1.66 18.28 -1.16
N ASP A 58 -0.81 19.23 -1.53
CA ASP A 58 -0.45 20.32 -0.64
C ASP A 58 -1.49 21.46 -0.72
N VAL A 59 -1.26 22.51 0.09
CA VAL A 59 -2.14 23.69 0.12
C VAL A 59 -2.17 24.39 -1.25
N ASP A 60 -1.05 24.41 -1.95
CA ASP A 60 -0.88 25.14 -3.20
C ASP A 60 -1.56 24.41 -4.36
N ASP A 61 -1.51 23.08 -4.38
CA ASP A 61 -2.21 22.21 -5.33
C ASP A 61 -3.72 22.46 -5.28
N VAL A 62 -4.31 22.41 -4.08
CA VAL A 62 -5.75 22.62 -3.88
C VAL A 62 -6.12 24.07 -4.17
N ALA A 63 -5.31 25.04 -3.71
CA ALA A 63 -5.55 26.44 -3.98
C ALA A 63 -5.53 26.75 -5.49
N ALA A 64 -4.54 26.22 -6.23
CA ALA A 64 -4.47 26.37 -7.68
C ALA A 64 -5.71 25.80 -8.38
N ARG A 65 -6.22 24.65 -7.91
CA ARG A 65 -7.42 24.01 -8.46
C ARG A 65 -8.70 24.79 -8.16
N ILE A 66 -8.78 25.44 -7.00
CA ILE A 66 -9.88 26.37 -6.67
C ILE A 66 -9.79 27.63 -7.53
N LEU A 67 -8.60 28.23 -7.64
CA LEU A 67 -8.38 29.48 -8.36
C LEU A 67 -8.59 29.35 -9.88
N ALA A 68 -8.48 28.13 -10.44
CA ALA A 68 -8.81 27.85 -11.83
C ALA A 68 -10.31 28.03 -12.16
N ARG A 69 -11.19 28.15 -11.16
CA ARG A 69 -12.65 28.25 -11.29
C ARG A 69 -13.15 29.69 -11.20
N ASP A 70 -12.63 30.56 -12.06
CA ASP A 70 -12.89 32.00 -11.96
C ASP A 70 -14.39 32.35 -11.97
N GLY A 71 -14.82 33.17 -11.01
CA GLY A 71 -16.20 33.62 -10.87
C GLY A 71 -17.19 32.61 -10.26
N GLU A 72 -16.77 31.37 -9.99
CA GLU A 72 -17.61 30.36 -9.32
C GLU A 72 -17.70 30.59 -7.81
N ARG A 73 -18.76 30.07 -7.19
CA ARG A 73 -18.90 30.04 -5.73
C ARG A 73 -18.34 28.73 -5.20
N VAL A 74 -17.42 28.85 -4.25
CA VAL A 74 -16.78 27.70 -3.63
C VAL A 74 -16.99 27.75 -2.12
N VAL A 75 -17.23 26.58 -1.53
CA VAL A 75 -17.22 26.38 -0.09
C VAL A 75 -16.04 25.47 0.23
N ILE A 76 -15.10 25.99 1.01
CA ILE A 76 -13.97 25.24 1.53
C ILE A 76 -14.39 24.68 2.88
N ALA A 77 -14.37 23.37 3.01
CA ALA A 77 -14.85 22.66 4.18
C ALA A 77 -13.89 21.55 4.59
N ALA A 78 -14.08 21.03 5.79
CA ALA A 78 -13.32 19.93 6.34
C ALA A 78 -14.28 18.83 6.82
N PRO A 79 -14.00 17.53 6.61
CA PRO A 79 -14.86 16.48 7.14
C PRO A 79 -14.85 16.53 8.67
N LEU A 80 -16.03 16.35 9.27
CA LEU A 80 -16.15 16.30 10.71
C LEU A 80 -15.63 14.95 11.22
N ARG A 81 -14.53 14.98 11.98
CA ARG A 81 -13.97 13.80 12.66
C ARG A 81 -14.19 13.91 14.17
N LEU A 82 -14.63 12.81 14.78
CA LEU A 82 -14.79 12.69 16.24
C LEU A 82 -13.61 11.92 16.82
N ALA A 83 -13.07 12.40 17.95
CA ALA A 83 -12.13 11.62 18.72
C ALA A 83 -12.82 10.43 19.41
N ALA A 84 -12.04 9.43 19.83
CA ALA A 84 -12.57 8.27 20.54
C ALA A 84 -13.33 8.70 21.80
N GLY A 85 -14.63 8.35 21.88
CA GLY A 85 -15.51 8.70 23.00
C GLY A 85 -16.05 10.14 22.99
N GLN A 86 -15.72 10.95 21.98
CA GLN A 86 -16.22 12.33 21.86
C GLN A 86 -17.62 12.38 21.28
N GLY A 87 -18.52 13.15 21.90
CA GLY A 87 -19.87 13.35 21.40
C GLY A 87 -19.94 14.31 20.20
N LEU A 88 -20.90 14.10 19.29
CA LEU A 88 -21.11 14.98 18.14
C LEU A 88 -21.45 16.42 18.56
N ILE A 89 -22.37 16.60 19.50
CA ILE A 89 -22.77 17.93 20.01
C ILE A 89 -21.59 18.62 20.70
N GLU A 90 -20.80 17.87 21.46
CA GLU A 90 -19.58 18.37 22.12
C GLU A 90 -18.60 18.92 21.07
N LYS A 91 -18.30 18.14 20.02
CA LYS A 91 -17.42 18.58 18.93
C LYS A 91 -17.94 19.83 18.23
N LEU A 92 -19.24 19.89 17.91
CA LEU A 92 -19.88 21.06 17.29
C LEU A 92 -19.78 22.31 18.16
N THR A 93 -19.90 22.16 19.49
CA THR A 93 -19.77 23.26 20.45
C THR A 93 -18.34 23.80 20.51
N LEU A 94 -17.33 22.92 20.43
CA LEU A 94 -15.93 23.32 20.35
C LEU A 94 -15.65 24.12 19.07
N LEU A 95 -16.21 23.69 17.93
CA LEU A 95 -16.05 24.39 16.66
C LEU A 95 -16.67 25.80 16.70
N LEU A 96 -17.81 25.98 17.38
CA LEU A 96 -18.39 27.29 17.62
C LEU A 96 -17.45 28.19 18.43
N ALA A 97 -16.81 27.65 19.48
CA ALA A 97 -15.84 28.40 20.28
C ALA A 97 -14.60 28.82 19.46
N ASP A 98 -14.22 28.01 18.47
CA ASP A 98 -13.15 28.32 17.50
C ASP A 98 -13.59 29.27 16.37
N GLY A 99 -14.84 29.76 16.41
CA GLY A 99 -15.40 30.72 15.45
C GLY A 99 -15.93 30.11 14.15
N LEU A 100 -16.03 28.78 14.06
CA LEU A 100 -16.66 28.09 12.94
C LEU A 100 -18.16 28.00 13.18
N MET A 101 -18.93 28.76 12.41
CA MET A 101 -20.36 28.93 12.66
C MET A 101 -21.25 28.00 11.84
N ARG A 102 -20.71 27.32 10.82
CA ARG A 102 -21.49 26.64 9.79
C ARG A 102 -21.02 25.23 9.52
N VAL A 103 -21.98 24.37 9.17
CA VAL A 103 -21.75 23.01 8.68
C VAL A 103 -22.52 22.79 7.38
N HIS A 104 -21.96 21.96 6.51
CA HIS A 104 -22.62 21.40 5.34
C HIS A 104 -23.04 19.96 5.69
N ALA A 105 -24.35 19.74 5.77
CA ALA A 105 -24.95 18.44 6.08
C ALA A 105 -26.23 18.25 5.25
N GLY A 106 -26.43 17.06 4.69
CA GLY A 106 -27.62 16.77 3.86
C GLY A 106 -27.76 17.67 2.62
N GLY A 107 -26.64 18.08 2.01
CA GLY A 107 -26.63 18.89 0.79
C GLY A 107 -26.92 20.39 1.00
N ARG A 108 -26.93 20.87 2.24
CA ARG A 108 -27.16 22.29 2.55
C ARG A 108 -26.19 22.82 3.59
N VAL A 109 -25.83 24.09 3.46
CA VAL A 109 -25.08 24.83 4.47
C VAL A 109 -26.04 25.44 5.47
N GLN A 110 -25.86 25.15 6.76
CA GLN A 110 -26.66 25.70 7.85
C GLN A 110 -25.77 26.11 9.04
N LEU A 111 -26.31 26.94 9.94
CA LEU A 111 -25.61 27.30 11.18
C LEU A 111 -25.52 26.08 12.10
N ILE A 112 -24.42 25.98 12.85
CA ILE A 112 -24.24 24.91 13.82
C ILE A 112 -25.32 24.97 14.90
N GLU A 113 -25.68 26.16 15.36
CA GLU A 113 -26.75 26.36 16.35
C GLU A 113 -28.11 25.82 15.88
N ASP A 114 -28.42 25.94 14.59
CA ASP A 114 -29.64 25.38 13.99
C ASP A 114 -29.52 23.87 13.73
N PHE A 115 -28.30 23.37 13.58
CA PHE A 115 -28.04 21.95 13.32
C PHE A 115 -28.05 21.10 14.60
N ILE A 116 -27.50 21.60 15.72
CA ILE A 116 -27.42 20.87 16.99
C ILE A 116 -28.78 20.28 17.43
N PRO A 117 -29.91 21.00 17.38
CA PRO A 117 -31.23 20.46 17.74
C PRO A 117 -31.70 19.30 16.86
N THR A 118 -31.16 19.16 15.65
CA THR A 118 -31.51 18.09 14.70
C THR A 118 -30.67 16.81 14.91
N VAL A 119 -29.63 16.87 15.74
CA VAL A 119 -28.75 15.74 16.03
C VAL A 119 -29.49 14.73 16.92
N GLY A 120 -29.78 13.56 16.36
CA GLY A 120 -30.38 12.43 17.07
C GLY A 120 -29.37 11.31 17.38
N PRO A 121 -29.81 10.22 18.03
CA PRO A 121 -28.96 9.07 18.38
C PRO A 121 -28.34 8.37 17.16
N GLU A 122 -29.05 8.40 16.02
CA GLU A 122 -28.63 7.79 14.75
C GLU A 122 -27.77 8.74 13.89
N THR A 123 -27.57 9.99 14.32
CA THR A 123 -26.81 10.97 13.53
C THR A 123 -25.32 10.74 13.72
N THR A 124 -24.66 10.26 12.68
CA THR A 124 -23.21 10.07 12.63
C THR A 124 -22.51 11.34 12.14
N ALA A 125 -21.21 11.46 12.44
CA ALA A 125 -20.39 12.52 11.86
C ALA A 125 -20.15 12.32 10.35
N ASP A 126 -20.33 11.09 9.86
CA ASP A 126 -20.23 10.76 8.45
C ASP A 126 -21.20 11.60 7.64
N GLY A 127 -20.66 12.28 6.62
CA GLY A 127 -21.46 13.14 5.77
C GLY A 127 -21.60 14.60 6.27
N ILE A 128 -21.05 14.95 7.44
CA ILE A 128 -21.00 16.33 7.93
C ILE A 128 -19.65 16.94 7.58
N ARG A 129 -19.67 18.13 6.96
CA ARG A 129 -18.46 18.92 6.72
C ARG A 129 -18.56 20.25 7.45
N VAL A 130 -17.51 20.64 8.14
CA VAL A 130 -17.41 21.94 8.81
C VAL A 130 -17.00 22.97 7.77
N VAL A 131 -17.78 24.03 7.61
CA VAL A 131 -17.50 25.08 6.63
C VAL A 131 -16.46 26.03 7.20
N VAL A 132 -15.29 26.07 6.57
CA VAL A 132 -14.17 26.93 6.96
C VAL A 132 -14.31 28.30 6.31
N ASP A 133 -14.53 28.32 4.99
CA ASP A 133 -14.76 29.56 4.27
C ASP A 133 -15.73 29.35 3.10
N ARG A 134 -16.37 30.43 2.68
CA ARG A 134 -17.20 30.51 1.49
C ARG A 134 -16.88 31.81 0.78
N LEU A 135 -16.43 31.69 -0.46
CA LEU A 135 -16.05 32.83 -1.28
C LEU A 135 -16.48 32.62 -2.73
N ARG A 136 -16.48 33.71 -3.47
CA ARG A 136 -16.54 33.67 -4.93
C ARG A 136 -15.12 33.81 -5.44
N VAL A 137 -14.69 32.89 -6.29
CA VAL A 137 -13.33 32.89 -6.83
C VAL A 137 -13.13 34.12 -7.71
N ALA A 138 -12.01 34.80 -7.52
CA ALA A 138 -11.54 35.93 -8.29
C ALA A 138 -10.02 35.86 -8.42
N GLN A 139 -9.46 36.46 -9.46
CA GLN A 139 -8.02 36.38 -9.80
C GLN A 139 -7.15 37.44 -9.10
N ASP A 140 -7.64 38.09 -8.04
CA ASP A 140 -6.87 39.07 -7.29
C ASP A 140 -6.01 38.44 -6.18
N ASP A 141 -4.93 39.13 -5.79
CA ASP A 141 -3.97 38.65 -4.80
C ASP A 141 -4.62 38.36 -3.42
N ASP A 142 -5.60 39.17 -3.00
CA ASP A 142 -6.29 38.98 -1.73
C ASP A 142 -7.08 37.66 -1.73
N THR A 143 -7.77 37.36 -2.82
CA THR A 143 -8.46 36.07 -2.99
C THR A 143 -7.49 34.90 -2.99
N GLN A 144 -6.32 35.02 -3.63
CA GLN A 144 -5.31 33.96 -3.63
C GLN A 144 -4.80 33.65 -2.22
N THR A 145 -4.44 34.67 -1.44
CA THR A 145 -4.00 34.50 -0.04
C THR A 145 -5.11 33.90 0.80
N ARG A 146 -6.34 34.41 0.68
CA ARG A 146 -7.50 33.92 1.43
C ARG A 146 -7.81 32.45 1.14
N VAL A 147 -7.71 32.01 -0.12
CA VAL A 147 -7.92 30.60 -0.50
C VAL A 147 -6.87 29.71 0.15
N ARG A 148 -5.58 30.07 0.08
CA ARG A 148 -4.49 29.29 0.69
C ARG A 148 -4.67 29.16 2.20
N ASP A 149 -4.97 30.26 2.90
CA ASP A 149 -5.23 30.26 4.34
C ASP A 149 -6.42 29.37 4.69
N SER A 150 -7.49 29.43 3.90
CA SER A 150 -8.70 28.65 4.12
C SER A 150 -8.48 27.15 3.89
N VAL A 151 -7.71 26.78 2.86
CA VAL A 151 -7.31 25.39 2.59
C VAL A 151 -6.42 24.86 3.70
N ALA A 152 -5.43 25.62 4.14
CA ALA A 152 -4.56 25.24 5.26
C ALA A 152 -5.35 25.01 6.55
N ARG A 153 -6.32 25.89 6.85
CA ARG A 153 -7.24 25.71 7.98
C ARG A 153 -8.13 24.47 7.80
N ALA A 154 -8.64 24.22 6.60
CA ALA A 154 -9.46 23.04 6.32
C ALA A 154 -8.68 21.74 6.54
N PHE A 155 -7.45 21.64 6.04
CA PHE A 155 -6.58 20.51 6.33
C PHE A 155 -6.33 20.34 7.84
N SER A 156 -6.12 21.42 8.57
CA SER A 156 -5.92 21.36 10.03
C SER A 156 -7.15 20.82 10.76
N TYR A 157 -8.35 21.33 10.47
CA TYR A 157 -9.59 20.88 11.12
C TYR A 157 -10.05 19.48 10.67
N GLY A 158 -9.76 19.12 9.42
CA GLY A 158 -10.15 17.86 8.78
C GLY A 158 -9.15 16.73 8.95
N ASP A 159 -8.12 16.94 9.77
CA ASP A 159 -7.01 16.00 9.95
C ASP A 159 -6.43 15.57 8.59
N GLY A 160 -5.86 16.53 7.87
CA GLY A 160 -5.27 16.33 6.54
C GLY A 160 -6.28 16.20 5.39
N VAL A 161 -7.58 16.32 5.62
CA VAL A 161 -8.59 16.26 4.55
C VAL A 161 -9.28 17.61 4.36
N CYS A 162 -9.38 18.04 3.10
CA CYS A 162 -10.09 19.23 2.67
C CYS A 162 -11.16 18.84 1.65
N THR A 163 -12.36 19.36 1.82
CA THR A 163 -13.47 19.17 0.88
C THR A 163 -13.79 20.50 0.23
N VAL A 164 -13.77 20.54 -1.11
CA VAL A 164 -14.19 21.69 -1.89
C VAL A 164 -15.55 21.39 -2.49
N LEU A 165 -16.54 22.19 -2.10
CA LEU A 165 -17.91 22.09 -2.61
C LEU A 165 -18.15 23.23 -3.60
N THR A 166 -18.66 22.87 -4.76
CA THR A 166 -19.19 23.76 -5.80
C THR A 166 -20.67 23.48 -5.99
N ASP A 167 -21.36 24.24 -6.85
CA ASP A 167 -22.77 23.99 -7.13
C ASP A 167 -23.00 22.62 -7.82
N ASP A 168 -22.00 22.12 -8.56
CA ASP A 168 -22.11 20.90 -9.39
C ASP A 168 -21.37 19.67 -8.82
N ALA A 169 -20.37 19.89 -7.96
CA ALA A 169 -19.47 18.82 -7.53
C ALA A 169 -18.95 19.00 -6.09
N GLU A 170 -18.71 17.86 -5.46
CA GLU A 170 -17.94 17.75 -4.21
C GLU A 170 -16.64 17.01 -4.52
N GLU A 171 -15.51 17.69 -4.30
CA GLU A 171 -14.17 17.11 -4.45
C GLU A 171 -13.48 17.03 -3.08
N GLU A 172 -12.92 15.86 -2.77
CA GLU A 172 -12.13 15.64 -1.57
C GLU A 172 -10.64 15.58 -1.92
N PHE A 173 -9.84 16.28 -1.13
CA PHE A 173 -8.38 16.34 -1.23
C PHE A 173 -7.79 15.87 0.10
N SER A 174 -6.89 14.90 0.07
CA SER A 174 -6.11 14.48 1.24
C SER A 174 -4.66 14.96 1.10
N SER A 175 -4.11 15.50 2.18
CA SER A 175 -2.69 15.80 2.31
C SER A 175 -1.87 14.57 2.68
N ARG A 176 -2.53 13.47 3.06
CA ARG A 176 -1.88 12.17 3.29
C ARG A 176 -1.79 11.39 1.99
N PHE A 177 -0.74 10.59 1.86
CA PHE A 177 -0.55 9.71 0.71
C PHE A 177 -1.37 8.43 0.89
N GLU A 178 -2.69 8.55 0.76
CA GLU A 178 -3.64 7.49 1.10
C GLU A 178 -4.69 7.24 0.01
N ALA A 179 -5.19 6.01 -0.07
CA ALA A 179 -6.31 5.63 -0.93
C ALA A 179 -6.98 4.36 -0.38
N ASP A 180 -8.30 4.23 -0.54
CA ASP A 180 -9.08 3.06 -0.10
C ASP A 180 -8.88 2.69 1.39
N GLY A 181 -8.62 3.70 2.24
CA GLY A 181 -8.33 3.50 3.66
C GLY A 181 -6.94 2.94 3.98
N ILE A 182 -6.04 2.93 3.00
CA ILE A 182 -4.64 2.51 3.14
C ILE A 182 -3.76 3.75 3.04
N GLU A 183 -2.92 3.97 4.04
CA GLU A 183 -1.80 4.92 3.95
C GLU A 183 -0.61 4.22 3.28
N PHE A 184 -0.03 4.87 2.27
CA PHE A 184 1.06 4.33 1.47
C PHE A 184 2.39 4.97 1.87
N GLU A 185 3.48 4.21 1.75
CA GLU A 185 4.81 4.80 1.84
C GLU A 185 5.13 5.60 0.57
N HIS A 186 5.75 6.76 0.77
CA HIS A 186 6.26 7.56 -0.34
C HIS A 186 7.34 6.76 -1.11
N PRO A 187 7.29 6.75 -2.46
CA PRO A 187 8.31 6.11 -3.28
C PRO A 187 9.72 6.63 -2.96
N THR A 188 10.59 5.72 -2.54
CA THR A 188 12.03 5.98 -2.35
C THR A 188 12.85 4.91 -3.06
N GLU A 189 14.12 5.17 -3.34
CA GLU A 189 14.99 4.16 -3.95
C GLU A 189 15.09 2.88 -3.10
N HIS A 190 14.98 3.01 -1.77
CA HIS A 190 14.98 1.88 -0.85
C HIS A 190 13.73 1.01 -0.97
N LEU A 191 12.57 1.61 -1.23
CA LEU A 191 11.31 0.90 -1.47
C LEU A 191 11.40 -0.01 -2.71
N PHE A 192 12.19 0.40 -3.71
CA PHE A 192 12.42 -0.41 -4.92
C PHE A 192 13.66 -1.31 -4.80
N SER A 193 14.30 -1.40 -3.64
CA SER A 193 15.47 -2.26 -3.43
C SER A 193 15.07 -3.56 -2.74
N PHE A 194 15.12 -4.69 -3.46
CA PHE A 194 14.92 -6.01 -2.86
C PHE A 194 16.04 -6.41 -1.87
N ASN A 195 17.14 -5.67 -1.81
CA ASN A 195 18.20 -5.85 -0.82
C ASN A 195 17.95 -5.08 0.49
N ASN A 196 16.98 -4.16 0.51
CA ASN A 196 16.60 -3.39 1.68
C ASN A 196 15.29 -3.98 2.26
N PRO A 197 15.17 -4.20 3.58
CA PRO A 197 13.92 -4.67 4.19
C PRO A 197 12.67 -3.90 3.80
N LEU A 198 12.78 -2.59 3.51
CA LEU A 198 11.65 -1.76 3.05
C LEU A 198 11.10 -2.21 1.69
N GLY A 199 11.96 -2.60 0.75
CA GLY A 199 11.57 -3.03 -0.59
C GLY A 199 11.57 -4.55 -0.79
N ALA A 200 12.06 -5.31 0.19
CA ALA A 200 12.15 -6.75 0.11
C ALA A 200 10.79 -7.40 0.39
N CYS A 201 10.40 -8.36 -0.46
CA CYS A 201 9.22 -9.16 -0.21
C CYS A 201 9.35 -9.87 1.16
N PRO A 202 8.36 -9.77 2.07
CA PRO A 202 8.47 -10.34 3.42
C PRO A 202 8.47 -11.87 3.42
N ARG A 203 7.97 -12.52 2.36
CA ARG A 203 7.93 -13.98 2.27
C ARG A 203 9.27 -14.59 1.86
N CYS A 204 10.00 -13.93 0.97
CA CYS A 204 11.26 -14.45 0.42
C CYS A 204 12.47 -13.57 0.77
N GLU A 205 12.30 -12.51 1.56
CA GLU A 205 13.36 -11.59 1.99
C GLU A 205 14.22 -11.07 0.83
N GLY A 206 13.57 -10.79 -0.30
CA GLY A 206 14.22 -10.29 -1.51
C GLY A 206 14.99 -11.32 -2.33
N TYR A 207 14.97 -12.62 -1.99
CA TYR A 207 15.62 -13.67 -2.78
C TYR A 207 14.85 -14.05 -4.06
N GLY A 208 13.58 -13.66 -4.18
CA GLY A 208 12.72 -14.02 -5.32
C GLY A 208 12.34 -15.51 -5.38
N LYS A 209 12.76 -16.32 -4.40
CA LYS A 209 12.46 -17.75 -4.28
C LYS A 209 12.29 -18.15 -2.82
N VAL A 210 11.48 -19.16 -2.58
CA VAL A 210 11.30 -19.78 -1.25
C VAL A 210 11.75 -21.23 -1.33
N ILE A 211 12.33 -21.73 -0.24
CA ILE A 211 12.67 -23.16 -0.14
C ILE A 211 11.36 -23.91 0.09
N GLY A 212 11.12 -24.92 -0.73
CA GLY A 212 9.96 -25.80 -0.65
C GLY A 212 10.35 -27.23 -0.91
N ILE A 213 9.39 -28.13 -0.68
CA ILE A 213 9.53 -29.54 -1.03
C ILE A 213 8.93 -29.74 -2.41
N ASP A 214 9.70 -30.31 -3.31
CA ASP A 214 9.25 -30.73 -4.63
C ASP A 214 8.77 -32.19 -4.55
N GLU A 215 7.50 -32.42 -4.86
CA GLU A 215 6.89 -33.75 -4.84
C GLU A 215 7.61 -34.71 -5.79
N ASP A 216 8.10 -34.23 -6.93
CA ASP A 216 8.81 -35.05 -7.92
C ASP A 216 10.22 -35.44 -7.42
N LEU A 217 10.82 -34.66 -6.51
CA LEU A 217 12.06 -35.06 -5.82
C LEU A 217 11.79 -36.03 -4.68
N VAL A 218 10.64 -35.93 -4.01
CA VAL A 218 10.23 -36.87 -2.96
C VAL A 218 9.82 -38.22 -3.56
N ILE A 219 9.14 -38.21 -4.71
CA ILE A 219 8.62 -39.39 -5.40
C ILE A 219 9.03 -39.33 -6.89
N PRO A 220 10.29 -39.66 -7.20
CA PRO A 220 10.83 -39.57 -8.55
C PRO A 220 10.19 -40.54 -9.53
N ASP A 221 9.72 -41.68 -9.01
CA ASP A 221 9.11 -42.73 -9.79
C ASP A 221 7.71 -43.02 -9.23
N LYS A 222 6.70 -42.43 -9.86
CA LYS A 222 5.29 -42.55 -9.47
C LYS A 222 4.68 -43.91 -9.84
N SER A 223 5.42 -44.78 -10.54
CA SER A 223 4.98 -46.16 -10.83
C SER A 223 5.24 -47.12 -9.67
N LYS A 224 6.13 -46.76 -8.75
CA LYS A 224 6.43 -47.58 -7.57
C LYS A 224 5.36 -47.46 -6.51
N THR A 225 5.21 -48.55 -5.76
CA THR A 225 4.39 -48.59 -4.55
C THR A 225 5.16 -48.01 -3.35
N ILE A 226 4.46 -47.63 -2.27
CA ILE A 226 5.12 -47.20 -1.03
C ILE A 226 6.00 -48.32 -0.47
N TYR A 227 5.57 -49.57 -0.62
CA TYR A 227 6.35 -50.75 -0.20
C TYR A 227 7.68 -50.86 -0.97
N GLU A 228 7.65 -50.62 -2.29
CA GLU A 228 8.78 -50.67 -3.23
C GLU A 228 9.62 -49.39 -3.28
N ASP A 229 9.67 -48.64 -2.17
CA ASP A 229 10.56 -47.48 -2.04
C ASP A 229 10.21 -46.30 -2.99
N ALA A 230 8.92 -46.05 -3.25
CA ALA A 230 8.48 -44.85 -3.98
C ALA A 230 9.00 -43.54 -3.35
N ILE A 231 9.00 -43.45 -2.02
CA ILE A 231 9.46 -42.25 -1.28
C ILE A 231 11.00 -42.24 -1.17
N ALA A 232 11.64 -41.34 -1.91
CA ALA A 232 13.09 -41.27 -2.05
C ALA A 232 13.81 -40.98 -0.72
N CYS A 233 13.26 -40.10 0.11
CA CYS A 233 13.89 -39.72 1.38
C CYS A 233 13.92 -40.85 2.43
N TRP A 234 13.18 -41.94 2.22
CA TRP A 234 13.10 -43.08 3.16
C TRP A 234 13.88 -44.33 2.71
N ARG A 235 14.56 -44.29 1.56
CA ARG A 235 15.30 -45.46 1.02
C ARG A 235 16.51 -45.86 1.87
N GLY A 236 17.17 -44.87 2.48
CA GLY A 236 18.41 -45.04 3.24
C GLY A 236 18.23 -45.72 4.60
N GLU A 237 19.32 -46.25 5.16
CA GLU A 237 19.32 -47.05 6.39
C GLU A 237 18.70 -46.32 7.59
N THR A 238 19.03 -45.03 7.76
CA THR A 238 18.56 -44.23 8.90
C THR A 238 17.08 -43.84 8.80
N MET A 239 16.58 -43.65 7.58
CA MET A 239 15.22 -43.13 7.33
C MET A 239 14.21 -44.25 7.01
N ARG A 240 14.66 -45.47 6.72
CA ARG A 240 13.80 -46.64 6.44
C ARG A 240 12.81 -46.95 7.56
N LYS A 241 13.16 -46.63 8.81
CA LYS A 241 12.25 -46.76 9.96
C LYS A 241 10.91 -46.05 9.76
N TRP A 242 10.89 -44.92 9.06
CA TRP A 242 9.66 -44.17 8.78
C TRP A 242 8.77 -44.88 7.76
N LYS A 243 9.38 -45.49 6.73
CA LYS A 243 8.67 -46.38 5.80
C LYS A 243 8.08 -47.58 6.54
N GLN A 244 8.86 -48.24 7.39
CA GLN A 244 8.40 -49.39 8.18
C GLN A 244 7.21 -49.01 9.07
N LEU A 245 7.31 -47.88 9.77
CA LEU A 245 6.22 -47.38 10.60
C LEU A 245 4.94 -47.12 9.78
N LEU A 246 5.06 -46.53 8.58
CA LEU A 246 3.92 -46.33 7.69
C LEU A 246 3.31 -47.67 7.26
N VAL A 247 4.14 -48.64 6.86
CA VAL A 247 3.70 -49.98 6.43
C VAL A 247 3.01 -50.76 7.56
N GLU A 248 3.55 -50.72 8.78
CA GLU A 248 3.00 -51.39 9.95
C GLU A 248 1.65 -50.80 10.39
N ASN A 249 1.45 -49.49 10.20
CA ASN A 249 0.24 -48.80 10.62
C ASN A 249 -0.79 -48.63 9.50
N ALA A 250 -0.42 -48.83 8.24
CA ALA A 250 -1.32 -48.69 7.08
C ALA A 250 -2.67 -49.43 7.21
N PRO A 251 -2.76 -50.65 7.81
CA PRO A 251 -4.05 -51.32 8.01
C PRO A 251 -5.01 -50.56 8.92
N LYS A 252 -4.51 -49.73 9.85
CA LYS A 252 -5.34 -49.00 10.82
C LYS A 252 -6.18 -47.89 10.18
N PHE A 253 -5.75 -47.37 9.04
CA PHE A 253 -6.44 -46.30 8.30
C PHE A 253 -6.68 -46.68 6.82
N GLY A 254 -6.58 -47.98 6.49
CA GLY A 254 -6.93 -48.52 5.18
C GLY A 254 -6.06 -48.02 4.02
N PHE A 255 -4.79 -47.70 4.26
CA PHE A 255 -3.93 -47.12 3.24
C PHE A 255 -3.30 -48.18 2.32
N PRO A 256 -3.44 -48.06 0.98
CA PRO A 256 -3.00 -49.09 0.05
C PRO A 256 -1.50 -48.98 -0.29
N ILE A 257 -0.65 -49.55 0.58
CA ILE A 257 0.82 -49.51 0.45
C ILE A 257 1.40 -50.25 -0.77
N HIS A 258 0.61 -51.14 -1.39
CA HIS A 258 0.97 -51.93 -2.57
C HIS A 258 0.37 -51.38 -3.86
N THR A 259 -0.29 -50.22 -3.81
CA THR A 259 -0.80 -49.53 -5.00
C THR A 259 0.26 -48.56 -5.51
N PRO A 260 0.56 -48.55 -6.83
CA PRO A 260 1.45 -47.56 -7.44
C PRO A 260 1.04 -46.13 -7.06
N PHE A 261 2.02 -45.27 -6.77
CA PHE A 261 1.74 -43.92 -6.27
C PHE A 261 0.81 -43.11 -7.21
N HIS A 262 0.94 -43.25 -8.53
CA HIS A 262 0.09 -42.55 -9.49
C HIS A 262 -1.39 -42.97 -9.41
N GLU A 263 -1.69 -44.20 -9.00
CA GLU A 263 -3.06 -44.74 -8.85
C GLU A 263 -3.71 -44.34 -7.51
N LEU A 264 -2.94 -43.77 -6.57
CA LEU A 264 -3.49 -43.26 -5.31
C LEU A 264 -4.40 -42.05 -5.54
N THR A 265 -5.47 -41.98 -4.75
CA THR A 265 -6.39 -40.84 -4.73
C THR A 265 -5.71 -39.59 -4.18
N GLN A 266 -6.25 -38.40 -4.48
CA GLN A 266 -5.68 -37.15 -3.98
C GLN A 266 -5.72 -37.05 -2.44
N GLU A 267 -6.71 -37.67 -1.81
CA GLU A 267 -6.82 -37.76 -0.35
C GLU A 267 -5.74 -38.66 0.24
N GLN A 268 -5.40 -39.78 -0.41
CA GLN A 268 -4.28 -40.64 -0.02
C GLN A 268 -2.91 -39.99 -0.26
N LYS A 269 -2.79 -39.07 -1.21
CA LYS A 269 -1.54 -38.33 -1.49
C LYS A 269 -1.31 -37.15 -0.53
N ARG A 270 -2.37 -36.65 0.12
CA ARG A 270 -2.31 -35.55 1.10
C ARG A 270 -1.98 -36.05 2.50
#